data_AF-A0A6G3X6S1-F1
#
_entry.id   AF-A0A6G3X6S1-F1
#
_cell.length_a   1.000
_cell.length_b   1.000
_cell.length_c   1.000
_cell.angle_alpha   90.00
_cell.angle_beta   90.00
_cell.angle_gamma   90.00
#
_symmetry.space_group_name_H-M   'P 1'
#
loop_
_entity.id
_entity.type
_entity.pdbx_description
1 polymer ?
#
loop_
_entity_poly.entity_id
_entity_poly.type
_entity_poly.pdbx_seq_one_letter_code
_entity_poly.pdbx_strand_id
1 'polypeptide(L)'
;AELLGYVRKLVDYKRTHPGDDLPTRLIASGALTGDELEVMVMTLIGAGHITTIQFLGTTVLRLLDHPDRRAALLGGDIDWSRAINELLRLDSPSHVAEYRYAGE
;
A
#
# COMPACT_ATOMS: atom_id res chain seq x y z
N ALA A 1 3.72 8.28 17.36
CA ALA A 1 2.74 8.82 18.32
C ALA A 1 1.52 9.41 17.61
N GLU A 2 1.72 10.28 16.62
CA GLU A 2 0.61 10.93 15.90
C GLU A 2 -0.28 9.95 15.10
N LEU A 3 0.33 9.06 14.30
CA LEU A 3 -0.41 8.09 13.50
C LEU A 3 -1.24 7.12 14.34
N LEU A 4 -0.67 6.59 15.43
CA LEU A 4 -1.40 5.69 16.33
C LEU A 4 -2.60 6.42 16.97
N GLY A 5 -2.42 7.68 17.39
CA GLY A 5 -3.50 8.51 17.90
C GLY A 5 -4.59 8.78 16.85
N TYR A 6 -4.22 8.96 15.59
CA TYR A 6 -5.17 9.04 14.48
C TYR A 6 -5.93 7.73 14.27
N VAL A 7 -5.23 6.59 14.25
CA VAL A 7 -5.83 5.26 14.07
C VAL A 7 -6.83 4.95 15.19
N ARG A 8 -6.49 5.26 16.45
CA ARG A 8 -7.42 5.11 17.57
C ARG A 8 -8.72 5.89 17.35
N LYS A 9 -8.61 7.18 16.97
CA LYS A 9 -9.77 8.01 16.64
C LYS A 9 -10.58 7.44 15.46
N LEU A 10 -9.91 6.91 14.44
CA LEU A 10 -10.54 6.27 13.29
C LEU A 10 -11.33 5.02 13.72
N VAL A 11 -10.73 4.15 14.53
CA VAL A 11 -11.37 2.93 15.03
C VAL A 11 -12.61 3.27 15.86
N ASP A 12 -12.49 4.22 16.80
CA ASP A 12 -13.62 4.66 17.63
C ASP A 12 -14.74 5.27 16.80
N TYR A 13 -14.39 6.06 15.80
CA TYR A 13 -15.36 6.61 14.85
C TYR A 13 -16.08 5.50 14.08
N LYS A 14 -15.35 4.52 13.54
CA LYS A 14 -15.91 3.42 12.73
C LYS A 14 -16.77 2.44 13.53
N ARG A 15 -16.56 2.32 14.85
CA ARG A 15 -17.47 1.56 15.73
C ARG A 15 -18.89 2.11 15.75
N THR A 16 -19.03 3.44 15.64
CA THR A 16 -20.33 4.13 15.66
C THR A 16 -20.83 4.53 14.27
N HIS A 17 -19.93 4.55 13.28
CA HIS A 17 -20.21 4.92 11.89
C HIS A 17 -19.65 3.86 10.92
N PRO A 18 -20.22 2.64 10.93
CA PRO A 18 -19.75 1.57 10.05
C PRO A 18 -19.94 1.93 8.58
N GLY A 19 -18.96 1.59 7.73
CA GLY A 19 -19.02 1.77 6.29
C GLY A 19 -18.53 0.54 5.53
N ASP A 20 -18.55 0.60 4.19
CA ASP A 20 -17.99 -0.44 3.34
C ASP A 20 -16.47 -0.29 3.20
N ASP A 21 -15.76 -0.51 4.30
CA ASP A 21 -14.31 -0.38 4.37
C ASP A 21 -13.66 -1.44 5.25
N LEU A 22 -12.35 -1.62 5.05
CA LEU A 22 -11.58 -2.64 5.74
C LEU A 22 -11.57 -2.48 7.26
N PRO A 23 -11.38 -1.27 7.85
CA PRO A 23 -11.49 -1.09 9.30
C PRO A 23 -12.84 -1.53 9.86
N THR A 24 -13.95 -1.19 9.20
CA THR A 24 -15.29 -1.62 9.62
C THR A 24 -15.41 -3.15 9.60
N ARG A 25 -14.91 -3.80 8.53
CA ARG A 25 -14.91 -5.26 8.42
C ARG A 25 -14.05 -5.94 9.50
N LEU A 26 -12.89 -5.36 9.83
CA LEU A 26 -12.02 -5.86 10.89
C LEU A 26 -12.69 -5.73 12.28
N ILE A 27 -13.33 -4.59 12.57
CA ILE A 27 -14.12 -4.40 13.79
C ILE A 27 -15.23 -5.45 13.88
N ALA A 28 -16.01 -5.63 12.81
CA ALA A 28 -17.14 -6.55 12.77
C ALA A 28 -16.73 -8.02 12.93
N SER A 29 -15.50 -8.38 12.54
CA SER A 29 -14.98 -9.74 12.69
C SER A 29 -14.84 -10.19 14.14
N GLY A 30 -14.64 -9.26 15.08
CA GLY A 30 -14.39 -9.56 16.50
C GLY A 30 -13.12 -10.38 16.78
N ALA A 31 -12.26 -10.60 15.77
CA ALA A 31 -11.10 -11.48 15.88
C ALA A 31 -9.86 -10.81 16.49
N LEU A 32 -9.87 -9.49 16.63
CA LEU A 32 -8.77 -8.69 17.16
C LEU A 32 -9.21 -7.96 18.42
N THR A 33 -8.33 -7.93 19.42
CA THR A 33 -8.47 -7.01 20.55
C THR A 33 -8.37 -5.55 20.08
N GLY A 34 -8.70 -4.60 20.96
CA GLY A 34 -8.60 -3.17 20.64
C GLY A 34 -7.21 -2.76 20.18
N ASP A 35 -6.17 -3.18 20.91
CA ASP A 35 -4.79 -2.84 20.59
C ASP A 35 -4.30 -3.55 19.31
N GLU A 36 -4.67 -4.83 19.12
CA GLU A 36 -4.32 -5.56 17.90
C GLU A 36 -4.98 -4.96 16.66
N LEU A 37 -6.22 -4.49 16.77
CA LEU A 37 -6.91 -3.80 15.69
C LEU A 37 -6.22 -2.48 15.33
N GLU A 38 -5.86 -1.68 16.33
CA GLU A 38 -5.12 -0.43 16.11
C GLU A 38 -3.78 -0.68 15.43
N VAL A 39 -3.01 -1.67 15.91
CA VAL A 39 -1.72 -2.05 15.30
C VAL A 39 -1.91 -2.60 13.89
N MET A 40 -2.94 -3.40 13.64
CA MET A 40 -3.26 -3.93 12.31
C MET A 40 -3.59 -2.80 11.32
N VAL A 41 -4.49 -1.89 11.69
CA VAL A 41 -4.85 -0.73 10.84
C VAL A 41 -3.65 0.16 10.59
N MET A 42 -2.84 0.44 11.61
CA MET A 42 -1.59 1.19 11.44
C MET A 42 -0.62 0.48 10.48
N THR A 43 -0.47 -0.84 10.61
CA THR A 43 0.40 -1.65 9.75
C THR A 43 -0.05 -1.59 8.31
N LEU A 44 -1.35 -1.72 8.04
CA LEU A 44 -1.92 -1.63 6.69
C LEU A 44 -1.67 -0.26 6.05
N ILE A 45 -1.86 0.83 6.82
CA ILE A 45 -1.56 2.19 6.35
C ILE A 45 -0.08 2.32 6.03
N GLY A 46 0.81 1.91 6.93
CA GLY A 46 2.26 2.03 6.73
C GLY A 46 2.76 1.21 5.53
N ALA A 47 2.37 -0.06 5.47
CA ALA A 47 2.79 -0.99 4.42
C ALA A 47 2.30 -0.56 3.03
N GLY A 48 1.05 -0.10 2.92
CA GLY A 48 0.45 0.34 1.67
C GLY A 48 0.85 1.75 1.24
N HIS A 49 1.14 2.66 2.18
CA HIS A 49 1.43 4.05 1.83
C HIS A 49 2.84 4.22 1.28
N ILE A 50 3.87 3.82 2.05
CA ILE A 50 5.27 4.14 1.72
C ILE A 50 5.68 3.47 0.40
N THR A 51 5.34 2.19 0.24
CA THR A 51 5.71 1.41 -0.95
C THR A 51 5.01 1.94 -2.21
N THR A 52 3.73 2.29 -2.12
CA THR A 52 2.95 2.79 -3.25
C THR A 52 3.42 4.17 -3.69
N ILE A 53 3.69 5.10 -2.76
CA ILE A 53 4.17 6.44 -3.14
C ILE A 53 5.54 6.37 -3.81
N GLN A 54 6.42 5.48 -3.34
CA GLN A 54 7.74 5.27 -3.92
C GLN A 54 7.63 4.70 -5.33
N PHE A 55 6.81 3.66 -5.51
CA PHE A 55 6.59 3.04 -6.81
C PHE A 55 5.96 4.00 -7.83
N LEU A 56 4.98 4.81 -7.41
CA LEU A 56 4.39 5.82 -8.29
C LEU A 56 5.42 6.89 -8.68
N GLY A 57 6.26 7.33 -7.73
CA GLY A 57 7.33 8.29 -7.98
C GLY A 57 8.33 7.81 -9.03
N THR A 58 8.85 6.58 -8.87
CA THR A 58 9.80 5.99 -9.84
C THR A 58 9.13 5.70 -11.17
N THR A 59 7.87 5.25 -11.17
CA THR A 59 7.08 5.04 -12.40
C THR A 59 6.96 6.32 -13.22
N VAL A 60 6.56 7.43 -12.59
CA VAL A 60 6.44 8.73 -13.27
C VAL A 60 7.79 9.16 -13.83
N LEU A 61 8.86 9.06 -13.04
CA LEU A 61 10.21 9.40 -13.49
C LEU A 61 10.62 8.58 -14.73
N ARG A 62 10.44 7.26 -14.70
CA ARG A 62 10.76 6.37 -15.83
C ARG A 62 10.00 6.73 -17.10
N LEU A 63 8.71 7.03 -16.97
CA LEU A 63 7.88 7.45 -18.10
C LEU A 63 8.27 8.83 -18.63
N LEU A 64 8.78 9.72 -17.78
CA LEU A 64 9.32 11.01 -18.21
C LEU A 64 10.62 10.86 -18.99
N ASP A 65 11.52 9.99 -18.51
CA ASP A 65 12.81 9.70 -19.15
C ASP A 65 12.70 8.94 -20.49
N HIS A 66 11.58 8.23 -20.72
CA HIS A 66 11.33 7.42 -21.93
C HIS A 66 10.04 7.87 -22.64
N PRO A 67 10.04 9.04 -23.31
CA PRO A 67 8.83 9.63 -23.89
C PRO A 67 8.19 8.78 -25.00
N ASP A 68 8.97 7.99 -25.73
CA ASP A 68 8.51 7.03 -26.73
C ASP A 68 7.69 5.90 -26.08
N ARG A 69 8.19 5.33 -24.97
CA ARG A 69 7.48 4.30 -24.19
C ARG A 69 6.23 4.86 -23.54
N ARG A 70 6.29 6.09 -23.03
CA ARG A 70 5.12 6.80 -22.51
C ARG A 70 4.06 7.00 -23.59
N ALA A 71 4.45 7.43 -24.79
CA ALA A 71 3.52 7.62 -25.90
C ALA A 71 2.85 6.29 -26.32
N ALA A 72 3.62 5.21 -26.44
CA ALA A 72 3.09 3.89 -26.75
C ALA A 72 2.12 3.37 -25.69
N LEU A 73 2.43 3.57 -24.39
CA LEU A 73 1.55 3.20 -23.28
C LEU A 73 0.24 4.01 -23.28
N LEU A 74 0.33 5.34 -23.43
CA LEU A 74 -0.85 6.21 -23.45
C LEU A 74 -1.68 6.06 -24.73
N GLY A 75 -1.05 5.67 -25.84
CA GLY A 75 -1.70 5.36 -27.11
C GLY A 75 -2.38 4.00 -27.14
N GLY A 76 -2.12 3.14 -26.16
CA GLY A 76 -2.71 1.80 -26.05
C GLY A 76 -1.92 0.69 -26.75
N ASP A 77 -0.74 0.98 -27.31
CA ASP A 77 0.14 -0.02 -27.92
C ASP A 77 0.78 -0.94 -26.87
N ILE A 78 0.93 -0.45 -25.64
CA ILE A 78 1.39 -1.20 -24.48
C ILE A 78 0.27 -1.27 -23.46
N ASP A 79 -0.09 -2.48 -23.05
CA ASP A 79 -1.05 -2.70 -21.97
C ASP A 79 -0.49 -2.28 -20.60
N TRP A 80 -1.34 -1.69 -19.76
CA TRP A 80 -0.96 -1.20 -18.43
C TRP A 80 -0.49 -2.32 -17.50
N SER A 81 -1.11 -3.50 -17.52
CA SER A 81 -0.65 -4.61 -16.68
C SER A 81 0.75 -5.05 -17.07
N ARG A 82 1.07 -5.08 -18.36
CA ARG A 82 2.43 -5.36 -18.84
C ARG A 82 3.42 -4.28 -18.41
N ALA A 83 3.07 -3.00 -18.58
CA ALA A 83 3.91 -1.88 -18.18
C ALA A 83 4.20 -1.88 -16.67
N ILE A 84 3.18 -2.10 -15.83
CA ILE A 84 3.33 -2.15 -14.37
C ILE A 84 4.30 -3.27 -13.96
N ASN A 85 4.19 -4.47 -14.55
CA ASN A 85 5.12 -5.56 -14.26
C ASN A 85 6.57 -5.20 -14.61
N GLU A 86 6.79 -4.54 -15.74
CA GLU A 86 8.13 -4.12 -16.15
C GLU A 86 8.67 -3.00 -15.26
N LEU A 87 7.82 -2.06 -14.84
CA LEU A 87 8.19 -1.00 -13.90
C LEU A 87 8.55 -1.57 -12.53
N LEU A 88 7.80 -2.56 -12.02
CA LEU A 88 8.13 -3.27 -10.78
C LEU A 88 9.45 -4.05 -10.90
N ARG A 89 9.74 -4.61 -12.09
CA ARG A 89 11.02 -5.28 -12.35
C ARG A 89 12.20 -4.31 -12.34
N LEU A 90 11.99 -3.08 -12.83
CA LEU A 90 13.02 -2.04 -12.92
C LEU A 90 13.26 -1.34 -11.58
N ASP A 91 12.19 -0.91 -10.91
CA ASP A 91 12.24 -0.12 -9.67
C ASP A 91 11.19 -0.59 -8.67
N SER A 92 11.39 -1.80 -8.13
CA SER A 92 10.59 -2.30 -7.02
C SER A 92 10.74 -1.38 -5.79
N PRO A 93 9.67 -0.97 -5.10
CA PRO A 93 9.82 -0.17 -3.87
C PRO A 93 10.48 -0.96 -2.72
N SER A 94 10.59 -2.29 -2.84
CA SER A 94 11.31 -3.15 -1.91
C SER A 94 12.50 -3.81 -2.60
N HIS A 95 13.71 -3.45 -2.17
CA HIS A 95 14.98 -3.96 -2.73
C HIS A 95 15.62 -5.06 -1.88
N VAL A 96 15.07 -5.35 -0.70
CA VAL A 96 15.62 -6.34 0.24
C VAL A 96 14.57 -7.42 0.44
N ALA A 97 14.96 -8.68 0.33
CA ALA A 97 14.14 -9.76 0.87
C ALA A 97 13.97 -9.48 2.37
N GLU A 98 12.73 -9.53 2.86
CA GLU A 98 12.45 -9.34 4.29
C GLU A 98 13.39 -10.18 5.15
N TYR A 99 13.84 -9.63 6.28
CA TYR A 99 14.72 -10.36 7.19
C TYR A 99 14.07 -11.68 7.61
N ARG A 100 14.84 -12.77 7.49
CA ARG A 100 14.48 -14.10 7.95
C ARG A 100 15.54 -14.55 8.95
N TYR A 101 15.09 -15.17 10.04
CA TYR A 101 15.94 -15.73 11.07
C TYR A 101 15.68 -17.23 11.15
N ALA A 102 16.73 -18.05 11.27
CA ALA A 102 16.57 -19.47 11.50
C ALA A 102 15.94 -19.68 12.89
N GLY A 103 14.84 -20.44 12.95
CA GLY A 103 14.32 -20.94 14.22
C GLY A 103 15.16 -22.10 14.73
N GLU A 104 15.14 -22.31 16.05
CA GLU A 104 15.71 -23.52 16.67
C GLU A 104 14.90 -24.79 16.33
#